data_AF-A0A529X4S8-F1
#
_entry.id   AF-A0A529X4S8-F1
#
_cell.length_a   1.000
_cell.length_b   1.000
_cell.length_c   1.000
_cell.angle_alpha   90.00
_cell.angle_beta   90.00
_cell.angle_gamma   90.00
#
_symmetry.space_group_name_H-M   'P 1'
#
loop_
_entity.id
_entity.type
_entity.pdbx_description
1 polymer ?
#
loop_
_entity_poly.entity_id
_entity_poly.type
_entity_poly.pdbx_seq_one_letter_code
_entity_poly.pdbx_strand_id
1 'polypeptide(L)' 'VKRGAAAGRLAGTVTTKQERKTRTGNKMGVVQFSDTTGQYEAVLFSEGLAQYRDMLEPGRSVVITVSAEDRPEGI' A
#
# COMPACT_ATOMS: atom_id res chain seq x y z
N VAL A 1 -20.55 4.21 3.62
CA VAL A 1 -19.58 4.03 4.72
C VAL A 1 -19.02 5.38 5.10
N LYS A 2 -19.30 5.82 6.33
CA LYS A 2 -18.98 7.13 6.90
C LYS A 2 -17.96 6.89 8.01
N ARG A 3 -17.06 7.85 8.19
CA ARG A 3 -16.16 8.06 9.34
C ARG A 3 -14.88 7.20 9.34
N GLY A 4 -13.76 7.89 9.49
CA GLY A 4 -12.42 7.34 9.65
C GLY A 4 -12.39 6.18 10.63
N ALA A 5 -12.33 4.98 10.08
CA ALA A 5 -12.14 3.79 10.87
C ALA A 5 -10.65 3.67 11.18
N ALA A 6 -10.33 3.84 12.46
CA ALA A 6 -9.08 3.45 13.08
C ALA A 6 -8.56 2.13 12.50
N ALA A 7 -7.27 2.10 12.13
CA ALA A 7 -6.47 0.89 11.88
C ALA A 7 -7.29 -0.31 11.34
N GLY A 8 -7.82 -0.21 10.13
CA GLY A 8 -8.56 -1.31 9.50
C GLY A 8 -7.61 -2.41 9.03
N ARG A 9 -7.89 -3.67 9.34
CA ARG A 9 -7.20 -4.79 8.69
C ARG A 9 -7.90 -5.09 7.37
N LEU A 10 -7.20 -4.87 6.26
CA LEU A 10 -7.64 -5.23 4.92
C LEU A 10 -6.93 -6.51 4.48
N ALA A 11 -7.70 -7.50 4.04
CA ALA A 11 -7.16 -8.71 3.43
C ALA A 11 -7.29 -8.56 1.92
N GLY A 12 -6.16 -8.48 1.22
CA GLY A 12 -6.15 -8.32 -0.23
C GLY A 12 -5.02 -9.09 -0.88
N THR A 13 -5.21 -9.39 -2.15
CA THR A 13 -4.21 -10.05 -2.97
C THR A 13 -3.41 -8.99 -3.71
N VAL A 14 -2.09 -9.13 -3.72
CA VAL A 14 -1.22 -8.27 -4.53
C VAL A 14 -1.51 -8.52 -5.99
N THR A 15 -1.93 -7.49 -6.71
CA THR A 15 -2.19 -7.56 -8.15
C THR A 15 -0.95 -7.18 -8.92
N THR A 16 -0.29 -6.09 -8.54
CA THR A 16 0.92 -5.59 -9.22
C THR A 16 1.88 -4.95 -8.23
N LYS A 17 3.18 -5.02 -8.54
CA LYS A 17 4.26 -4.32 -7.86
C LYS A 17 5.09 -3.57 -8.90
N GLN A 18 5.26 -2.26 -8.73
CA GLN A 18 6.10 -1.40 -9.56
C GLN A 18 7.16 -0.72 -8.71
N GLU A 19 8.42 -1.05 -8.93
CA GLU A 19 9.53 -0.37 -8.26
C GLU A 19 10.06 0.75 -9.17
N ARG A 20 10.05 1.99 -8.69
CA ARG A 20 10.58 3.17 -9.37
C ARG A 20 11.63 3.86 -8.51
N LYS A 21 12.54 4.59 -9.14
CA LYS A 21 13.47 5.48 -8.43
C LYS A 21 12.86 6.88 -8.39
N THR A 22 12.89 7.52 -7.23
CA THR A 22 12.53 8.92 -7.06
C THR A 22 13.62 9.80 -7.67
N ARG A 23 13.27 11.06 -7.97
CA ARG A 23 14.22 12.07 -8.48
C ARG A 23 15.42 12.30 -7.54
N THR A 24 15.25 12.04 -6.25
CA THR A 24 16.28 12.15 -5.21
C THR A 24 17.14 10.89 -5.08
N GLY A 25 16.92 9.86 -5.92
CA GLY A 25 17.71 8.61 -5.95
C GLY A 25 17.18 7.50 -5.04
N ASN A 26 16.19 7.79 -4.19
CA ASN A 26 15.58 6.80 -3.30
C ASN A 26 14.66 5.84 -4.07
N LYS A 27 14.58 4.59 -3.62
CA LYS A 27 13.67 3.60 -4.23
C LYS A 27 12.26 3.79 -3.66
N MET A 28 11.25 3.69 -4.51
CA MET A 28 9.84 3.74 -4.13
C MET A 28 9.10 2.62 -4.86
N GLY A 29 8.31 1.86 -4.13
CA GLY A 29 7.47 0.80 -4.67
C GLY A 29 6.02 1.23 -4.66
N VAL A 30 5.33 1.10 -5.78
CA VAL A 30 3.87 1.22 -5.84
C VAL A 30 3.32 -0.20 -5.94
N VAL A 31 2.44 -0.57 -5.01
CA VAL A 31 1.85 -1.90 -4.96
C VAL A 31 0.34 -1.75 -5.02
N GLN A 32 -0.28 -2.47 -5.94
CA GLN A 32 -1.73 -2.53 -6.03
C GLN A 32 -2.23 -3.82 -5.43
N PHE A 33 -3.33 -3.70 -4.70
CA PHE A 33 -4.00 -4.80 -4.04
C PHE A 33 -5.46 -4.83 -4.44
N SER A 34 -5.99 -6.04 -4.53
CA SER A 34 -7.40 -6.33 -4.79
C SER A 34 -8.00 -7.02 -3.59
N ASP A 35 -9.12 -6.53 -3.11
CA ASP A 35 -9.99 -7.27 -2.19
C ASP A 35 -11.45 -7.28 -2.70
N THR A 36 -12.37 -7.79 -1.87
CA THR A 36 -13.80 -7.85 -2.20
C THR A 36 -14.49 -6.48 -2.20
N THR A 37 -13.84 -5.45 -1.63
CA THR A 37 -14.38 -4.09 -1.52
C THR A 37 -13.89 -3.18 -2.65
N GLY A 38 -12.75 -3.50 -3.27
CA GLY A 38 -12.22 -2.80 -4.42
C GLY A 38 -10.74 -3.04 -4.66
N GLN A 39 -10.17 -2.18 -5.52
CA GLN A 39 -8.73 -2.09 -5.74
C GLN A 39 -8.19 -0.91 -4.94
N TYR A 40 -7.05 -1.09 -4.29
CA TYR A 40 -6.36 -0.02 -3.57
C TYR A 40 -4.87 -0.02 -3.89
N GLU A 41 -4.29 1.18 -3.86
CA GLU A 41 -2.87 1.40 -4.14
C GLU A 41 -2.16 1.81 -2.86
N ALA A 42 -1.03 1.17 -2.57
CA ALA A 42 -0.13 1.58 -1.50
C ALA A 42 1.23 1.96 -2.08
N VAL A 43 1.79 3.03 -1.53
CA VAL A 43 3.13 3.51 -1.86
C VAL A 43 4.05 3.17 -0.71
N LEU A 44 5.12 2.44 -1.01
CA LEU A 44 6.18 2.07 -0.10
C LEU A 44 7.43 2.88 -0.42
N PHE A 45 7.93 3.61 0.56
CA PHE A 45 9.23 4.25 0.46
C PHE A 45 10.35 3.22 0.65
N SER A 46 11.59 3.65 0.41
CA SER A 46 12.77 2.79 0.29
C SER A 46 12.95 1.80 1.45
N GLU A 47 12.66 2.22 2.68
CA GLU A 47 12.79 1.41 3.88
C GLU A 47 11.74 0.27 3.90
N GLY A 48 10.46 0.62 3.76
CA GLY A 48 9.37 -0.35 3.70
C GLY A 48 9.48 -1.28 2.49
N LEU A 49 9.90 -0.76 1.33
CA LEU A 49 10.13 -1.59 0.15
C LEU A 49 11.25 -2.61 0.41
N ALA A 50 12.36 -2.21 1.01
CA ALA A 50 13.46 -3.13 1.31
C ALA A 50 13.03 -4.26 2.26
N GLN A 51 12.19 -3.96 3.25
CA GLN A 51 11.72 -4.92 4.24
C GLN A 51 10.65 -5.87 3.69
N TYR A 52 9.71 -5.38 2.88
CA TYR A 52 8.51 -6.13 2.49
C TYR A 52 8.47 -6.57 1.01
N ARG A 53 9.47 -6.23 0.19
CA ARG A 53 9.47 -6.52 -1.27
C ARG A 53 9.18 -7.98 -1.63
N ASP A 54 9.64 -8.93 -0.82
CA ASP A 54 9.50 -10.38 -1.05
C ASP A 54 8.13 -10.89 -0.61
N MET A 55 7.47 -10.18 0.30
CA MET A 55 6.09 -10.47 0.72
C MET A 55 5.06 -9.88 -0.24
N LEU A 56 5.45 -8.86 -1.01
CA LEU A 56 4.59 -8.08 -1.91
C LEU A 56 4.72 -8.54 -3.37
N GLU A 57 4.81 -9.85 -3.58
CA GLU A 57 4.80 -10.44 -4.91
C GLU A 57 3.37 -10.59 -5.43
N PRO A 58 3.11 -10.25 -6.71
CA PRO A 58 1.81 -10.49 -7.34
C PRO A 58 1.33 -11.94 -7.14
N GLY A 59 0.06 -12.09 -6.78
CA GLY A 59 -0.56 -13.38 -6.49
C GLY A 59 -0.48 -13.81 -5.02
N ARG A 60 0.27 -13.12 -4.15
CA ARG A 60 0.22 -13.38 -2.71
C ARG A 60 -0.95 -12.66 -2.05
N SER A 61 -1.69 -13.39 -1.22
CA SER A 61 -2.68 -12.81 -0.31
C SER A 61 -1.99 -12.32 0.96
N VAL A 62 -2.18 -11.05 1.27
CA VAL A 62 -1.59 -10.39 2.43
C VAL A 62 -2.68 -9.72 3.26
N VAL A 63 -2.48 -9.67 4.58
CA VAL A 63 -3.32 -8.87 5.47
C VAL A 63 -2.55 -7.61 5.82
N ILE A 64 -3.07 -6.47 5.41
CA ILE A 64 -2.47 -5.16 5.59
C ILE A 64 -3.26 -4.45 6.68
N THR A 65 -2.56 -3.94 7.68
CA THR A 65 -3.18 -3.04 8.65
C THR A 65 -3.01 -1.64 8.12
N VAL A 66 -4.10 -1.01 7.66
CA VAL A 66 -4.09 0.36 7.15
C VAL A 66 -4.49 1.31 8.26
N SER A 67 -3.62 2.29 8.54
CA SER A 67 -3.98 3.42 9.40
C SER A 67 -4.50 4.53 8.50
N ALA A 68 -5.77 4.89 8.65
CA ALA A 68 -6.31 6.08 8.02
C ALA A 68 -5.89 7.30 8.86
N GLU A 69 -4.86 8.01 8.43
CA GLU A 69 -4.65 9.39 8.88
C GLU A 69 -5.48 10.30 7.99
N ASP A 70 -6.50 10.93 8.58
CA ASP A 70 -7.22 12.02 7.95
C ASP A 70 -6.30 13.24 7.95
N ARG A 71 -5.36 13.28 6.99
CA ARG A 71 -4.60 14.50 6.73
C ARG A 71 -5.55 15.46 6.01
N PRO A 72 -5.84 16.63 6.60
CA PRO A 72 -6.51 17.69 5.85
C PRO A 72 -5.53 18.22 4.82
N GLU A 73 -5.42 17.55 3.67
CA GLU A 73 -4.86 18.19 2.48
C GLU A 73 -5.91 19.20 1.99
N GLY A 74 -5.45 20.44 1.89
CA GLY A 74 -6.27 21.64 1.87
C GLY A 74 -7.14 21.82 0.64
N ILE A 75 -8.13 22.70 0.83
CA ILE A 75 -8.58 23.62 -0.22
C ILE A 75 -7.58 24.77 -0.29
#